data_AF-A0A6N7MAG5-F1
#
_entry.id   AF-A0A6N7MAG5-F1
#
_cell.length_a   1.000
_cell.length_b   1.000
_cell.length_c   1.000
_cell.angle_alpha   90.00
_cell.angle_beta   90.00
_cell.angle_gamma   90.00
#
_symmetry.space_group_name_H-M   'P 1'
#
loop_
_entity.id
_entity.type
_entity.pdbx_description
1 polymer ?
#
loop_
_entity_poly.entity_id
_entity_poly.type
_entity_poly.pdbx_seq_one_letter_code
_entity_poly.pdbx_strand_id
1 'polypeptide(L)' 'METIQIILTATSPELRNMIIESVINLSSVANKTSNPVDVMVVDKLKTLLAIKD' A
#
# COMPACT_ATOMS: atom_id res chain seq x y z
N MET A 1 0.87 8.63 -12.50
CA MET A 1 1.36 7.80 -11.37
C MET A 1 2.03 8.65 -10.27
N GLU A 2 2.15 9.97 -10.40
CA GLU A 2 3.07 10.76 -9.55
C GLU A 2 2.38 11.60 -8.45
N THR A 3 1.13 12.03 -8.63
CA THR A 3 0.52 13.03 -7.73
C THR A 3 0.33 12.52 -6.30
N ILE A 4 -0.13 11.27 -6.12
CA ILE A 4 -0.36 10.69 -4.78
C ILE A 4 0.96 10.50 -4.03
N GLN A 5 2.02 10.06 -4.70
CA GLN A 5 3.32 9.87 -4.06
C GLN A 5 3.98 11.20 -3.71
N ILE A 6 3.88 12.20 -4.58
CA ILE A 6 4.37 13.55 -4.32
C ILE A 6 3.64 14.15 -3.12
N ILE A 7 2.29 14.06 -3.08
CA ILE A 7 1.49 14.55 -1.94
C ILE A 7 1.87 13.81 -0.66
N LEU A 8 1.92 12.47 -0.66
CA LEU A 8 2.25 11.71 0.54
C LEU A 8 3.67 11.98 1.05
N THR A 9 4.63 12.20 0.15
CA THR A 9 6.01 12.51 0.52
C THR A 9 6.16 13.95 1.00
N ALA A 10 5.41 14.90 0.41
CA ALA A 10 5.49 16.32 0.74
C ALA A 10 4.67 16.73 1.97
N THR A 11 3.59 16.03 2.30
CA THR A 11 2.64 16.45 3.36
C THR A 11 3.06 15.95 4.75
N SER A 12 3.54 14.71 4.88
CA SER A 12 4.14 14.18 6.12
C SER A 12 4.81 12.82 5.86
N PRO A 13 6.14 12.71 6.04
CA PRO A 13 6.85 11.43 5.98
C PRO A 13 6.32 10.39 6.97
N GLU A 14 5.84 10.82 8.14
CA GLU A 14 5.24 9.96 9.15
C GLU A 14 3.94 9.34 8.66
N LEU A 15 3.05 10.15 8.05
CA LEU A 15 1.82 9.67 7.45
C LEU A 15 2.10 8.67 6.32
N ARG A 16 3.13 8.94 5.50
CA ARG A 16 3.58 8.00 4.46
C ARG A 16 4.01 6.67 5.08
N ASN A 17 4.81 6.67 6.14
CA ASN A 17 5.26 5.45 6.80
C ASN A 17 4.09 4.65 7.39
N MET A 18 3.13 5.31 8.06
CA MET A 18 1.94 4.64 8.60
C MET A 18 1.10 3.96 7.51
N ILE A 19 0.95 4.62 6.35
CA ILE A 19 0.21 4.05 5.21
C ILE A 19 0.96 2.83 4.66
N ILE A 20 2.28 2.91 4.50
CA ILE A 20 3.10 1.79 4.01
C ILE A 20 2.97 0.58 4.94
N GLU A 21 3.13 0.78 6.25
CA GLU A 21 2.99 -0.29 7.26
C GLU A 21 1.58 -0.93 7.23
N SER A 22 0.55 -0.11 7.07
CA SER A 22 -0.84 -0.59 6.98
C SER A 22 -1.05 -1.47 5.74
N VAL A 23 -0.48 -1.09 4.59
CA VAL A 23 -0.58 -1.86 3.34
C VAL A 23 0.22 -3.17 3.41
N ILE A 24 1.38 -3.17 4.07
CA ILE A 24 2.16 -4.40 4.32
C ILE A 24 1.36 -5.36 5.21
N ASN A 25 0.74 -4.87 6.28
CA ASN A 25 -0.12 -5.68 7.14
C ASN A 25 -1.33 -6.25 6.39
N LEU A 26 -1.97 -5.44 5.55
CA LEU A 26 -3.05 -5.90 4.67
C LEU A 26 -2.62 -7.03 3.74
N SER A 27 -1.39 -7.01 3.22
CA SER A 27 -0.84 -8.09 2.38
C SER A 27 -0.80 -9.43 3.11
N SER A 28 -0.40 -9.43 4.38
CA SER A 28 -0.38 -10.64 5.22
C SER A 28 -1.78 -11.20 5.47
N VAL A 29 -2.78 -10.32 5.61
CA VAL A 29 -4.19 -10.72 5.82
C VAL A 29 -4.80 -11.21 4.52
N ALA A 30 -4.64 -10.48 3.41
CA ALA A 30 -5.19 -10.84 2.10
C ALA A 30 -4.70 -12.22 1.62
N ASN A 31 -3.43 -12.56 1.89
CA ASN A 31 -2.90 -13.89 1.58
C ASN A 31 -3.55 -15.03 2.39
N LYS A 32 -4.24 -14.72 3.50
CA LYS A 32 -4.94 -15.69 4.36
C LYS A 32 -6.43 -15.81 4.04
N THR A 33 -7.04 -14.85 3.33
CA THR A 33 -8.49 -14.86 3.07
C THR A 33 -8.90 -15.85 1.96
N SER A 34 -7.94 -16.46 1.25
CA SER A 34 -8.16 -17.33 0.08
C SER A 34 -8.97 -16.67 -1.05
N ASN A 35 -9.18 -15.36 -0.98
CA ASN A 35 -9.93 -14.57 -1.95
C ASN A 35 -8.95 -13.87 -2.89
N PRO A 36 -8.92 -14.21 -4.19
CA PRO A 36 -7.99 -13.61 -5.15
C PRO A 36 -8.22 -12.11 -5.37
N VAL A 37 -9.45 -11.61 -5.09
CA VAL A 37 -9.75 -10.18 -5.20
C VAL A 37 -9.01 -9.38 -4.13
N ASP A 38 -8.87 -9.91 -2.92
CA ASP A 38 -8.21 -9.22 -1.80
C ASP A 38 -6.71 -9.03 -2.10
N VAL A 39 -6.06 -10.08 -2.62
CA VAL A 39 -4.66 -10.04 -3.05
C VAL A 39 -4.47 -9.02 -4.17
N MET A 40 -5.34 -9.03 -5.18
CA MET A 40 -5.28 -8.09 -6.31
C MET A 40 -5.43 -6.62 -5.86
N VAL A 41 -6.31 -6.35 -4.88
CA VAL A 41 -6.50 -4.99 -4.35
C VAL A 41 -5.25 -4.51 -3.63
N VAL A 42 -4.63 -5.36 -2.81
CA VAL A 42 -3.40 -5.00 -2.09
C VAL A 42 -2.23 -4.76 -3.06
N ASP A 43 -2.08 -5.58 -4.10
CA ASP A 43 -1.03 -5.39 -5.11
C ASP A 43 -1.19 -4.08 -5.90
N LYS A 44 -2.44 -3.70 -6.20
CA LYS A 44 -2.75 -2.39 -6.79
C LYS A 44 -2.36 -1.24 -5.86
N LEU A 45 -2.62 -1.36 -4.55
CA LEU A 45 -2.22 -0.36 -3.56
C LEU A 45 -0.70 -0.24 -3.47
N LYS A 46 0.03 -1.37 -3.43
CA LYS A 46 1.50 -1.39 -3.46
C LYS A 46 2.04 -0.68 -4.70
N THR A 47 1.47 -0.95 -5.88
CA THR A 47 1.85 -0.32 -7.15
C THR A 47 1.61 1.20 -7.13
N LEU A 48 0.43 1.64 -6.68
CA LEU A 48 0.09 3.07 -6.59
C LEU A 48 1.01 3.83 -5.64
N LEU A 49 1.44 3.17 -4.56
CA LEU A 49 2.27 3.77 -3.52
C LEU A 49 3.78 3.51 -3.70
N ALA A 50 4.18 2.79 -4.76
CA ALA A 50 5.55 2.30 -4.99
C ALA A 50 6.17 1.61 -3.77
N ILE A 51 5.37 0.79 -3.09
CA ILE A 51 5.84 -0.09 -2.03
C ILE A 51 6.48 -1.30 -2.72
N LYS A 52 7.75 -1.58 -2.39
CA LYS A 52 8.47 -2.76 -2.87
C LYS A 52 8.34 -3.91 -1.86
N ASP A 53 8.28 -5.12 -2.36
CA ASP A 53 8.35 -6.35 -1.54
C ASP A 53 9.75 -6.55 -0.93
#